data_AF-A0A2E9W8Z2-F1
#
_entry.id   AF-A0A2E9W8Z2-F1
#
_cell.length_a   1.000
_cell.length_b   1.000
_cell.length_c   1.000
_cell.angle_alpha   90.00
_cell.angle_beta   90.00
_cell.angle_gamma   90.00
#
_symmetry.space_group_name_H-M   'P 1'
#
loop_
_entity.id
_entity.type
_entity.pdbx_description
1 polymer ?
#
loop_
_entity_poly.entity_id
_entity_poly.type
_entity_poly.pdbx_seq_one_letter_code
_entity_poly.pdbx_strand_id
1 'polypeptide(L)'
;MTRPHLDDSQSDPLTVGTLSPGKVLSCAPDLPLGRAVALMKDNNCSSIVVVRSNKPVGIITEKDILSLPADSHSALIAPIEHRMSRPAHTISVHASQKTAIVRMRDLNVRHLITVDEQGHLAGIISQTDLIRQVAVSKALSANDVETAIRSSTLFVDAQIPVQDLRLKMHLEKCDNAIVTGFNPDLPSAQQTGIITERDILRHLVEGRDAQTAGDIATRPVKMVTHDVNLNDARNIMLRDKIRHLVVRNRHKEVIGVLSFADLLQFIEQDYFSHLRALTEDRNSDGAKARRSLLLARKLIETSPDCVMVCNALGAIEAINPAFTRVTGYQAEEVIGQNPRFLQSGRQNKAFYKKLWTDVLRTGKWEGEIWNRRKSGEVYPEWLSIMAIRDADGTTSHYASIFTDISGREKNREDILRLAHTDELTGMPNRRRFSELLSHHIGRSRHHGMRLTVIMLDIDNFQRVNSALGHTDGDDVLIEVARRIGRELGPDAVVARVGADEYAAILPDIDTANEARMLSERLLGRLGEPHLTRKGTDLYLSASIGIACFPEDANDTSTLLRNAELAMMQAKEQGRNRVP
;
A
#
# COMPACT_ATOMS: atom_id res chain seq x y z
N MET A 1 -41.49 -24.13 -2.49
CA MET A 1 -41.14 -23.12 -1.48
C MET A 1 -39.63 -23.00 -1.44
N THR A 2 -39.12 -22.08 -2.25
CA THR A 2 -37.69 -21.81 -2.48
C THR A 2 -37.24 -20.72 -1.50
N ARG A 3 -36.25 -21.03 -0.65
CA ARG A 3 -35.49 -20.03 0.10
C ARG A 3 -34.37 -19.46 -0.77
N PRO A 4 -34.07 -18.15 -0.69
CA PRO A 4 -33.03 -17.53 -1.50
C PRO A 4 -31.65 -17.82 -0.92
N HIS A 5 -30.70 -18.17 -1.79
CA HIS A 5 -29.28 -18.09 -1.48
C HIS A 5 -28.83 -16.65 -1.70
N LEU A 6 -28.49 -15.98 -0.59
CA LEU A 6 -27.70 -14.76 -0.54
C LEU A 6 -26.37 -15.15 0.11
N ASP A 7 -25.29 -15.09 -0.65
CA ASP A 7 -24.02 -14.47 -0.22
C ASP A 7 -23.02 -14.53 -1.38
N ASP A 8 -23.16 -13.58 -2.30
CA ASP A 8 -22.02 -13.04 -3.03
C ASP A 8 -21.34 -12.06 -2.06
N SER A 9 -20.16 -12.44 -1.57
CA SER A 9 -19.31 -11.59 -0.74
C SER A 9 -19.00 -10.27 -1.46
N GLN A 10 -19.71 -9.21 -1.08
CA GLN A 10 -19.36 -7.83 -1.40
C GLN A 10 -18.02 -7.52 -0.72
N SER A 11 -16.93 -7.57 -1.49
CA SER A 11 -15.66 -6.96 -1.07
C SER A 11 -15.74 -5.47 -1.38
N ASP A 12 -15.54 -4.62 -0.36
CA ASP A 12 -15.49 -3.17 -0.53
C ASP A 12 -14.41 -2.78 -1.56
N PRO A 13 -14.64 -1.74 -2.39
CA PRO A 13 -13.67 -1.33 -3.39
C PRO A 13 -12.37 -0.82 -2.74
N LEU A 14 -11.24 -1.47 -3.03
CA LEU A 14 -9.91 -1.08 -2.58
C LEU A 14 -9.56 0.36 -3.05
N THR A 15 -9.25 1.24 -2.10
CA THR A 15 -8.83 2.62 -2.36
C THR A 15 -7.33 2.77 -2.14
N VAL A 16 -6.73 3.81 -2.72
CA VAL A 16 -5.29 4.10 -2.56
C VAL A 16 -4.87 4.23 -1.09
N GLY A 17 -5.76 4.71 -0.22
CA GLY A 17 -5.56 4.80 1.22
C GLY A 17 -5.54 3.44 1.93
N THR A 18 -6.38 2.49 1.52
CA THR A 18 -6.36 1.11 2.06
C THR A 18 -5.15 0.32 1.55
N LEU A 19 -4.67 0.65 0.36
CA LEU A 19 -3.48 0.05 -0.26
C LEU A 19 -2.16 0.59 0.30
N SER A 20 -2.19 1.72 1.01
CA SER A 20 -1.02 2.42 1.57
C SER A 20 -1.10 2.58 3.11
N PRO A 21 -1.08 1.49 3.91
CA PRO A 21 -1.14 1.58 5.38
C PRO A 21 0.24 1.84 6.05
N GLY A 22 1.29 2.10 5.26
CA GLY A 22 2.67 2.19 5.72
C GLY A 22 3.04 3.55 6.32
N LYS A 23 3.97 3.56 7.28
CA LYS A 23 4.58 4.80 7.82
C LYS A 23 5.34 5.50 6.69
N VAL A 24 4.86 6.66 6.25
CA VAL A 24 5.56 7.48 5.25
C VAL A 24 6.80 8.09 5.88
N LEU A 25 7.97 7.74 5.34
CA LEU A 25 9.19 8.43 5.70
C LEU A 25 9.13 9.84 5.12
N SER A 26 9.09 10.83 6.02
CA SER A 26 9.02 12.24 5.65
C SER A 26 10.12 13.05 6.35
N CYS A 27 10.50 14.17 5.75
CA CYS A 27 11.52 15.07 6.30
C CYS A 27 11.21 16.54 5.99
N ALA A 28 11.90 17.42 6.72
CA ALA A 28 11.86 18.85 6.47
C ALA A 28 12.74 19.24 5.26
N PRO A 29 12.43 20.36 4.56
CA PRO A 29 13.11 20.76 3.32
C PRO A 29 14.58 21.14 3.48
N ASP A 30 14.97 21.53 4.69
CA ASP A 30 16.33 21.92 5.08
C ASP A 30 17.24 20.71 5.37
N LEU A 31 16.68 19.49 5.44
CA LEU A 31 17.47 18.29 5.72
C LEU A 31 18.56 18.10 4.63
N PRO A 32 19.84 17.89 5.01
CA PRO A 32 20.89 17.61 4.05
C PRO A 32 20.61 16.33 3.26
N LEU A 33 20.84 16.37 1.95
CA LEU A 33 20.54 15.25 1.04
C LEU A 33 21.21 13.94 1.49
N GLY A 34 22.45 13.98 1.96
CA GLY A 34 23.17 12.80 2.47
C GLY A 34 22.51 12.16 3.68
N ARG A 35 21.88 12.96 4.56
CA ARG A 35 21.06 12.41 5.67
C ARG A 35 19.77 11.79 5.15
N ALA A 36 19.16 12.34 4.10
CA ALA A 36 18.01 11.73 3.45
C ALA A 36 18.37 10.39 2.79
N VAL A 37 19.54 10.28 2.13
CA VAL A 37 20.00 9.00 1.56
C VAL A 37 20.23 7.94 2.67
N ALA A 38 20.85 8.34 3.79
CA ALA A 38 21.01 7.45 4.94
C ALA A 38 19.65 6.98 5.51
N LEU A 39 18.69 7.90 5.68
CA LEU A 39 17.33 7.57 6.11
C LEU A 39 16.63 6.59 5.15
N MET A 40 16.82 6.74 3.84
CA MET A 40 16.30 5.78 2.84
C MET A 40 16.88 4.39 3.02
N LYS A 41 18.20 4.30 3.27
CA LYS A 41 18.91 3.05 3.51
C LYS A 41 18.41 2.36 4.79
N ASP A 42 18.38 3.08 5.90
CA ASP A 42 18.04 2.55 7.23
C ASP A 42 16.59 2.03 7.31
N ASN A 43 15.68 2.66 6.56
CA ASN A 43 14.26 2.27 6.51
C ASN A 43 13.91 1.40 5.30
N ASN A 44 14.91 1.02 4.49
CA ASN A 44 14.74 0.23 3.26
C ASN A 44 13.65 0.79 2.31
N CYS A 45 13.51 2.12 2.20
CA CYS A 45 12.54 2.76 1.32
C CYS A 45 13.21 3.38 0.07
N SER A 46 12.46 3.53 -1.03
CA SER A 46 12.93 4.07 -2.31
C SER A 46 12.63 5.57 -2.50
N SER A 47 12.00 6.21 -1.51
CA SER A 47 11.59 7.61 -1.58
C SER A 47 11.34 8.20 -0.19
N ILE A 48 11.52 9.51 -0.06
CA ILE A 48 11.16 10.30 1.13
C ILE A 48 10.29 11.46 0.69
N VAL A 49 9.20 11.69 1.42
CA VAL A 49 8.30 12.84 1.19
C VAL A 49 8.83 14.05 1.94
N VAL A 50 8.99 15.17 1.23
CA VAL A 50 9.42 16.42 1.86
C VAL A 50 8.17 17.20 2.24
N VAL A 51 8.07 17.60 3.51
CA VAL A 51 6.88 18.24 4.07
C VAL A 51 7.19 19.61 4.69
N ARG A 52 6.26 20.56 4.56
CA ARG A 52 6.21 21.79 5.37
C ARG A 52 4.88 21.84 6.08
N SER A 53 4.88 21.91 7.41
CA SER A 53 3.64 21.95 8.22
C SER A 53 2.66 20.82 7.85
N ASN A 54 3.18 19.60 7.73
CA ASN A 54 2.44 18.39 7.32
C ASN A 54 1.87 18.39 5.89
N LYS A 55 2.17 19.40 5.06
CA LYS A 55 1.79 19.43 3.64
C LYS A 55 2.97 18.99 2.77
N PRO A 56 2.76 18.06 1.82
CA PRO A 56 3.83 17.63 0.92
C PRO A 56 4.21 18.76 -0.04
N VAL A 57 5.49 19.10 -0.05
CA VAL A 57 6.07 20.13 -0.91
C VAL A 57 6.98 19.57 -2.00
N GLY A 58 7.45 18.33 -1.83
CA GLY A 58 8.16 17.57 -2.85
C GLY A 58 8.40 16.12 -2.44
N ILE A 59 9.07 15.39 -3.31
CA ILE A 59 9.51 14.02 -3.06
C ILE A 59 10.95 13.87 -3.55
N ILE A 60 11.76 13.13 -2.81
CA ILE A 60 13.06 12.68 -3.28
C ILE A 60 12.99 11.16 -3.48
N THR A 61 13.54 10.68 -4.58
CA THR A 61 13.55 9.25 -4.95
C THR A 61 14.96 8.81 -5.31
N GLU A 62 15.16 7.49 -5.43
CA GLU A 62 16.41 6.91 -5.93
C GLU A 62 16.86 7.54 -7.27
N LYS A 63 15.90 7.79 -8.16
CA LYS A 63 16.13 8.42 -9.47
C LYS A 63 16.66 9.84 -9.37
N ASP A 64 16.13 10.64 -8.44
CA ASP A 64 16.57 12.03 -8.24
C ASP A 64 18.03 12.07 -7.74
N ILE A 65 18.40 11.14 -6.87
CA ILE A 65 19.76 11.05 -6.33
C ILE A 65 20.76 10.57 -7.40
N LEU A 66 20.34 9.73 -8.36
CA LEU A 66 21.22 9.32 -9.46
C LEU A 66 21.49 10.41 -10.49
N SER A 67 20.61 11.40 -10.59
CA SER A 67 20.82 12.57 -11.44
C SER A 67 21.85 13.56 -10.87
N LEU A 68 22.46 13.25 -9.72
CA LEU A 68 23.46 14.12 -9.11
C LEU A 68 24.72 14.24 -9.99
N PRO A 69 25.38 15.42 -9.97
CA PRO A 69 26.66 15.63 -10.64
C PRO A 69 27.74 14.65 -10.15
N ALA A 70 28.84 14.53 -10.91
CA ALA A 70 29.97 13.69 -10.53
C ALA A 70 30.58 14.12 -9.17
N ASP A 71 30.63 15.42 -8.88
CA ASP A 71 30.95 15.93 -7.54
C ASP A 71 29.77 15.67 -6.57
N SER A 72 29.79 14.47 -6.00
CA SER A 72 28.72 13.97 -5.13
C SER A 72 28.80 14.60 -3.73
N HIS A 73 29.97 15.10 -3.31
CA HIS A 73 30.16 15.56 -1.92
C HIS A 73 29.43 16.88 -1.65
N SER A 74 29.59 17.88 -2.52
CA SER A 74 28.89 19.16 -2.39
C SER A 74 27.37 19.00 -2.49
N ALA A 75 26.90 18.10 -3.37
CA ALA A 75 25.50 17.79 -3.56
C ALA A 75 24.85 17.11 -2.33
N LEU A 76 25.59 16.27 -1.61
CA LEU A 76 25.09 15.56 -0.42
C LEU A 76 24.93 16.48 0.80
N ILE A 77 25.67 17.58 0.87
CA ILE A 77 25.57 18.55 1.99
C ILE A 77 24.43 19.55 1.77
N ALA A 78 24.03 19.77 0.51
CA ALA A 78 22.96 20.71 0.18
C ALA A 78 21.59 20.27 0.75
N PRO A 79 20.71 21.23 1.07
CA PRO A 79 19.33 20.95 1.46
C PRO A 79 18.57 20.14 0.40
N ILE A 80 17.77 19.17 0.85
CA ILE A 80 16.95 18.31 -0.01
C ILE A 80 16.02 19.10 -0.93
N GLU A 81 15.58 20.27 -0.48
CA GLU A 81 14.64 21.09 -1.22
C GLU A 81 15.18 21.60 -2.56
N HIS A 82 16.50 21.67 -2.74
CA HIS A 82 17.14 22.06 -4.00
C HIS A 82 17.16 20.94 -5.04
N ARG A 83 16.91 19.69 -4.63
CA ARG A 83 17.03 18.50 -5.49
C ARG A 83 15.78 17.64 -5.55
N MET A 84 14.83 17.83 -4.64
CA MET A 84 13.57 17.11 -4.66
C MET A 84 12.78 17.40 -5.93
N SER A 85 12.07 16.39 -6.42
CA SER A 85 11.08 16.54 -7.49
C SER A 85 9.94 17.45 -7.02
N ARG A 86 9.65 18.48 -7.82
CA ARG A 86 8.57 19.46 -7.59
C ARG A 86 7.76 19.68 -8.89
N PRO A 87 6.44 19.94 -8.80
CA PRO A 87 5.62 19.91 -7.58
C PRO A 87 5.41 18.49 -7.04
N ALA A 88 5.13 18.35 -5.75
CA ALA A 88 4.74 17.07 -5.17
C ALA A 88 3.51 16.50 -5.88
N HIS A 89 3.67 15.36 -6.55
CA HIS A 89 2.55 14.68 -7.19
C HIS A 89 1.74 13.92 -6.16
N THR A 90 0.59 14.50 -5.80
CA THR A 90 -0.31 13.95 -4.79
C THR A 90 -1.47 13.18 -5.43
N ILE A 91 -2.14 12.34 -4.65
CA ILE A 91 -3.40 11.70 -4.98
C ILE A 91 -4.26 11.60 -3.71
N SER A 92 -5.58 11.67 -3.84
CA SER A 92 -6.45 11.46 -2.67
C SER A 92 -6.32 10.03 -2.14
N VAL A 93 -6.32 9.85 -0.82
CA VAL A 93 -6.44 8.52 -0.18
C VAL A 93 -7.70 7.76 -0.62
N HIS A 94 -8.73 8.45 -1.11
CA HIS A 94 -9.96 7.83 -1.56
C HIS A 94 -9.95 7.49 -3.06
N ALA A 95 -8.89 7.83 -3.79
CA ALA A 95 -8.79 7.51 -5.21
C ALA A 95 -8.77 5.99 -5.42
N SER A 96 -9.30 5.53 -6.55
CA SER A 96 -9.23 4.12 -6.92
C SER A 96 -7.81 3.71 -7.34
N GLN A 97 -7.49 2.42 -7.20
CA GLN A 97 -6.23 1.85 -7.68
C GLN A 97 -5.95 2.19 -9.15
N LYS A 98 -6.97 2.15 -10.00
CA LYS A 98 -6.88 2.47 -11.44
C LYS A 98 -6.48 3.93 -11.67
N THR A 99 -7.06 4.86 -10.91
CA THR A 99 -6.72 6.29 -10.99
C THR A 99 -5.25 6.51 -10.65
N ALA A 100 -4.73 5.81 -9.62
CA ALA A 100 -3.32 5.86 -9.28
C ALA A 100 -2.41 5.32 -10.39
N ILE A 101 -2.78 4.21 -11.05
CA ILE A 101 -2.03 3.63 -12.18
C ILE A 101 -1.89 4.66 -13.31
N VAL A 102 -3.01 5.25 -13.75
CA VAL A 102 -3.02 6.23 -14.84
C VAL A 102 -2.20 7.47 -14.47
N ARG A 103 -2.39 7.98 -13.25
CA ARG A 103 -1.69 9.19 -12.79
C ARG A 103 -0.18 8.97 -12.66
N MET A 104 0.26 7.78 -12.25
CA MET A 104 1.68 7.41 -12.24
C MET A 104 2.27 7.40 -13.66
N ARG A 105 1.57 6.84 -14.65
CA ARG A 105 2.03 6.85 -16.05
C ARG A 105 2.13 8.26 -16.59
N ASP A 106 1.06 9.02 -16.45
CA ASP A 106 0.93 10.36 -17.03
C ASP A 106 2.00 11.33 -16.54
N LEU A 107 2.36 11.20 -15.26
CA LEU A 107 3.41 11.99 -14.64
C LEU A 107 4.79 11.33 -14.79
N ASN A 108 4.85 10.11 -15.33
CA ASN A 108 6.02 9.27 -15.43
C ASN A 108 6.76 9.11 -14.08
N VAL A 109 5.97 8.82 -13.03
CA VAL A 109 6.43 8.67 -11.65
C VAL A 109 6.13 7.29 -11.09
N ARG A 110 6.99 6.81 -10.20
CA ARG A 110 6.84 5.51 -9.53
C ARG A 110 6.09 5.57 -8.20
N HIS A 111 5.89 6.79 -7.68
CA HIS A 111 5.28 7.04 -6.39
C HIS A 111 4.30 8.21 -6.51
N LEU A 112 3.15 8.11 -5.84
CA LEU A 112 2.22 9.20 -5.61
C LEU A 112 2.07 9.41 -4.12
N ILE A 113 2.11 10.66 -3.68
CA ILE A 113 1.92 11.02 -2.29
C ILE A 113 0.42 11.00 -2.00
N THR A 114 -0.03 10.19 -1.05
CA THR A 114 -1.45 10.17 -0.72
C THR A 114 -1.74 11.26 0.31
N VAL A 115 -2.80 12.03 0.07
CA VAL A 115 -3.18 13.16 0.92
C VAL A 115 -4.61 13.03 1.43
N ASP A 116 -4.84 13.60 2.60
CA ASP A 116 -6.18 13.81 3.14
C ASP A 116 -6.88 14.99 2.44
N GLU A 117 -8.09 15.29 2.89
CA GLU A 117 -8.97 16.31 2.31
C GLU A 117 -8.44 17.74 2.55
N GLN A 118 -7.64 17.92 3.60
CA GLN A 118 -6.98 19.17 3.96
C GLN A 118 -5.64 19.35 3.22
N GLY A 119 -5.26 18.35 2.41
CA GLY A 119 -4.02 18.30 1.64
C GLY A 119 -2.81 17.95 2.50
N HIS A 120 -3.00 17.40 3.70
CA HIS A 120 -1.90 16.91 4.52
C HIS A 120 -1.46 15.53 4.06
N LEU A 121 -0.21 15.22 4.39
CA LEU A 121 0.37 13.92 4.13
C LEU A 121 -0.38 12.82 4.88
N ALA A 122 -0.96 11.88 4.12
CA ALA A 122 -1.62 10.70 4.67
C ALA A 122 -0.84 9.42 4.40
N GLY A 123 -0.13 9.34 3.27
CA GLY A 123 0.51 8.10 2.82
C GLY A 123 1.39 8.29 1.58
N ILE A 124 1.88 7.17 1.04
CA ILE A 124 2.57 7.12 -0.25
C ILE A 124 2.26 5.78 -0.91
N ILE A 125 1.83 5.82 -2.17
CA ILE A 125 1.56 4.61 -2.94
C ILE A 125 2.61 4.47 -4.03
N SER A 126 3.18 3.27 -4.16
CA SER A 126 4.15 2.92 -5.21
C SER A 126 3.53 1.99 -6.26
N GLN A 127 4.19 1.85 -7.42
CA GLN A 127 3.82 0.83 -8.41
C GLN A 127 3.85 -0.59 -7.84
N THR A 128 4.72 -0.85 -6.85
CA THR A 128 4.80 -2.17 -6.18
C THR A 128 3.53 -2.44 -5.38
N ASP A 129 3.03 -1.43 -4.66
CA ASP A 129 1.81 -1.55 -3.85
C ASP A 129 0.59 -1.77 -4.75
N LEU A 130 0.55 -1.08 -5.89
CA LEU A 130 -0.47 -1.29 -6.91
C LEU A 130 -0.44 -2.74 -7.41
N ILE A 131 0.72 -3.28 -7.83
CA ILE A 131 0.82 -4.63 -8.39
C ILE A 131 0.51 -5.74 -7.39
N ARG A 132 0.91 -5.58 -6.12
CA ARG A 132 0.60 -6.53 -5.05
C ARG A 132 -0.90 -6.79 -4.89
N GLN A 133 -1.68 -5.76 -5.16
CA GLN A 133 -3.11 -5.71 -4.85
C GLN A 133 -3.98 -5.79 -6.11
N VAL A 134 -3.37 -5.88 -7.31
CA VAL A 134 -4.10 -6.24 -8.51
C VAL A 134 -4.61 -7.68 -8.35
N ALA A 135 -5.91 -7.83 -8.09
CA ALA A 135 -6.61 -9.11 -8.27
C ALA A 135 -6.22 -9.67 -9.64
N VAL A 136 -5.92 -10.98 -9.72
CA VAL A 136 -5.41 -11.66 -10.94
C VAL A 136 -6.14 -11.12 -12.17
N SER A 137 -5.48 -10.22 -12.91
CA SER A 137 -6.13 -9.60 -14.05
C SER A 137 -6.12 -10.62 -15.18
N LYS A 138 -7.25 -10.78 -15.87
CA LYS A 138 -7.31 -11.64 -17.07
C LYS A 138 -6.25 -11.26 -18.11
N ALA A 139 -5.82 -10.00 -18.14
CA ALA A 139 -4.72 -9.51 -18.97
C ALA A 139 -3.40 -10.21 -18.65
N LEU A 140 -3.00 -10.27 -17.38
CA LEU A 140 -1.77 -10.95 -16.97
C LEU A 140 -1.86 -12.47 -17.15
N SER A 141 -3.05 -13.06 -16.99
CA SER A 141 -3.24 -14.50 -17.16
C SER A 141 -3.28 -14.94 -18.63
N ALA A 142 -3.55 -14.05 -19.58
CA ALA A 142 -3.74 -14.39 -20.99
C ALA A 142 -2.51 -14.12 -21.88
N ASN A 143 -1.44 -13.54 -21.32
CA ASN A 143 -0.28 -13.09 -22.07
C ASN A 143 1.03 -13.54 -21.40
N ASP A 144 2.06 -13.69 -22.24
CA ASP A 144 3.37 -14.17 -21.82
C ASP A 144 4.37 -13.01 -21.73
N VAL A 145 5.49 -13.26 -21.05
CA VAL A 145 6.54 -12.27 -20.77
C VAL A 145 7.02 -11.57 -22.05
N GLU A 146 7.16 -12.28 -23.17
CA GLU A 146 7.57 -11.73 -24.47
C GLU A 146 6.78 -10.48 -24.88
N THR A 147 5.47 -10.44 -24.58
CA THR A 147 4.58 -9.34 -24.97
C THR A 147 4.75 -8.07 -24.12
N ALA A 148 5.37 -8.18 -22.95
CA ALA A 148 5.53 -7.07 -22.00
C ALA A 148 6.96 -6.52 -21.91
N ILE A 149 7.97 -7.22 -22.44
CA ILE A 149 9.36 -6.76 -22.39
C ILE A 149 9.53 -5.51 -23.26
N ARG A 150 10.23 -4.50 -22.71
CA ARG A 150 10.61 -3.30 -23.48
C ARG A 150 11.61 -3.64 -24.58
N SER A 151 11.45 -3.01 -25.73
CA SER A 151 12.37 -3.14 -26.88
C SER A 151 13.79 -2.59 -26.61
N SER A 152 13.99 -1.82 -25.54
CA SER A 152 15.27 -1.22 -25.16
C SER A 152 15.70 -1.68 -23.77
N THR A 153 16.52 -2.74 -23.71
CA THR A 153 17.24 -3.13 -22.49
C THR A 153 18.69 -2.68 -22.59
N LEU A 154 19.21 -2.02 -21.54
CA LEU A 154 20.61 -1.59 -21.50
C LEU A 154 21.51 -2.77 -21.09
N PHE A 155 22.41 -3.16 -21.97
CA PHE A 155 23.47 -4.14 -21.70
C PHE A 155 24.79 -3.41 -21.50
N VAL A 156 25.52 -3.78 -20.45
CA VAL A 156 26.83 -3.22 -20.13
C VAL A 156 27.83 -4.33 -19.79
N ASP A 157 29.10 -4.08 -20.09
CA ASP A 157 30.19 -4.98 -19.70
C ASP A 157 30.49 -4.87 -18.21
N ALA A 158 30.87 -5.97 -17.57
CA ALA A 158 31.21 -6.04 -16.15
C ALA A 158 32.32 -5.07 -15.75
N GLN A 159 33.22 -4.70 -16.66
CA GLN A 159 34.34 -3.80 -16.37
C GLN A 159 33.98 -2.31 -16.47
N ILE A 160 32.76 -1.95 -16.89
CA ILE A 160 32.40 -0.53 -16.98
C ILE A 160 32.47 0.12 -15.58
N PRO A 161 33.14 1.29 -15.44
CA PRO A 161 33.12 2.04 -14.20
C PRO A 161 31.69 2.42 -13.79
N VAL A 162 31.39 2.39 -12.49
CA VAL A 162 30.04 2.72 -12.00
C VAL A 162 29.62 4.16 -12.36
N GLN A 163 30.57 5.08 -12.48
CA GLN A 163 30.30 6.46 -12.91
C GLN A 163 29.79 6.52 -14.36
N ASP A 164 30.44 5.79 -15.27
CA ASP A 164 30.03 5.70 -16.68
C ASP A 164 28.71 4.95 -16.84
N LEU A 165 28.50 3.90 -16.03
CA LEU A 165 27.22 3.20 -15.96
C LEU A 165 26.09 4.15 -15.56
N ARG A 166 26.30 4.97 -14.53
CA ARG A 166 25.31 5.94 -14.03
C ARG A 166 24.93 6.93 -15.13
N LEU A 167 25.92 7.45 -15.88
CA LEU A 167 25.69 8.35 -17.01
C LEU A 167 24.90 7.66 -18.14
N LYS A 168 25.26 6.43 -18.52
CA LYS A 168 24.53 5.66 -19.53
C LYS A 168 23.08 5.39 -19.12
N MET A 169 22.86 4.95 -17.88
CA MET A 169 21.50 4.71 -17.37
C MET A 169 20.65 5.98 -17.36
N HIS A 170 21.25 7.12 -17.02
CA HIS A 170 20.58 8.42 -17.06
C HIS A 170 20.20 8.84 -18.48
N LEU A 171 21.13 8.74 -19.44
CA LEU A 171 20.91 9.10 -20.84
C LEU A 171 19.84 8.23 -21.52
N GLU A 172 19.89 6.92 -21.29
CA GLU A 172 18.92 5.94 -21.79
C GLU A 172 17.60 5.93 -21.00
N LYS A 173 17.51 6.73 -19.93
CA LYS A 173 16.35 6.84 -19.02
C LYS A 173 15.88 5.48 -18.48
N CYS A 174 16.81 4.58 -18.16
CA CYS A 174 16.52 3.27 -17.60
C CYS A 174 16.83 3.21 -16.09
N ASP A 175 16.05 2.42 -15.36
CA ASP A 175 16.20 2.20 -13.91
C ASP A 175 16.98 0.92 -13.57
N ASN A 176 17.34 0.16 -14.59
CA ASN A 176 18.13 -1.06 -14.47
C ASN A 176 19.03 -1.28 -15.70
N ALA A 177 20.04 -2.11 -15.54
CA ALA A 177 20.95 -2.56 -16.60
C ALA A 177 21.33 -4.03 -16.40
N ILE A 178 21.51 -4.74 -17.52
CA ILE A 178 22.04 -6.10 -17.53
C ILE A 178 23.55 -6.04 -17.67
N VAL A 179 24.24 -6.72 -16.76
CA VAL A 179 25.70 -6.81 -16.75
C VAL A 179 26.14 -8.15 -17.36
N THR A 180 26.99 -8.08 -18.38
CA THR A 180 27.57 -9.23 -19.09
C THR A 180 29.09 -9.19 -18.99
N GLY A 181 29.82 -10.17 -19.56
CA GLY A 181 31.29 -10.19 -19.50
C GLY A 181 31.87 -10.84 -18.24
N PHE A 182 31.07 -11.59 -17.49
CA PHE A 182 31.56 -12.46 -16.41
C PHE A 182 32.18 -13.74 -16.97
N ASN A 183 32.98 -14.43 -16.14
CA ASN A 183 33.67 -15.66 -16.55
C ASN A 183 32.69 -16.68 -17.20
N PRO A 184 32.92 -17.10 -18.47
CA PRO A 184 32.05 -18.03 -19.18
C PRO A 184 32.01 -19.44 -18.57
N ASP A 185 32.96 -19.80 -17.70
CA ASP A 185 32.96 -21.10 -17.01
C ASP A 185 31.99 -21.16 -15.82
N LEU A 186 31.42 -20.02 -15.41
CA LEU A 186 30.43 -19.97 -14.31
C LEU A 186 29.08 -20.54 -14.75
N PRO A 187 28.23 -21.02 -13.82
CA PRO A 187 26.86 -21.41 -14.13
C PRO A 187 26.10 -20.28 -14.83
N SER A 188 25.22 -20.63 -15.78
CA SER A 188 24.52 -19.65 -16.63
C SER A 188 23.76 -18.56 -15.86
N ALA A 189 23.30 -18.82 -14.63
CA ALA A 189 22.65 -17.83 -13.76
C ALA A 189 23.62 -16.80 -13.12
N GLN A 190 24.92 -17.11 -13.13
CA GLN A 190 26.00 -16.27 -12.63
C GLN A 190 26.77 -15.58 -13.77
N GLN A 191 26.64 -16.04 -15.01
CA GLN A 191 27.21 -15.37 -16.19
C GLN A 191 26.52 -14.04 -16.53
N THR A 192 25.44 -13.70 -15.81
CA THR A 192 24.67 -12.46 -16.00
C THR A 192 24.41 -11.82 -14.64
N GLY A 193 24.56 -10.50 -14.56
CA GLY A 193 24.21 -9.68 -13.41
C GLY A 193 23.10 -8.68 -13.75
N ILE A 194 22.45 -8.14 -12.73
CA ILE A 194 21.55 -7.00 -12.86
C ILE A 194 22.00 -5.91 -11.90
N ILE A 195 21.99 -4.67 -12.37
CA ILE A 195 22.19 -3.47 -11.54
C ILE A 195 20.92 -2.64 -11.61
N THR A 196 20.47 -2.17 -10.46
CA THR A 196 19.37 -1.21 -10.34
C THR A 196 19.88 0.11 -9.77
N GLU A 197 19.03 1.14 -9.84
CA GLU A 197 19.31 2.43 -9.21
C GLU A 197 19.73 2.31 -7.73
N ARG A 198 19.11 1.37 -7.01
CA ARG A 198 19.37 1.11 -5.59
C ARG A 198 20.77 0.57 -5.32
N ASP A 199 21.29 -0.25 -6.21
CA ASP A 199 22.62 -0.85 -6.08
C ASP A 199 23.69 0.23 -6.24
N ILE A 200 23.50 1.12 -7.22
CA ILE A 200 24.36 2.29 -7.44
C ILE A 200 24.31 3.25 -6.24
N LEU A 201 23.13 3.49 -5.66
CA LEU A 201 22.98 4.39 -4.50
C LEU A 201 23.63 3.85 -3.23
N ARG A 202 23.49 2.55 -2.96
CA ARG A 202 24.16 1.91 -1.83
C ARG A 202 25.66 2.15 -1.89
N HIS A 203 26.20 2.09 -3.10
CA HIS A 203 27.61 2.29 -3.38
C HIS A 203 28.04 3.77 -3.26
N LEU A 204 27.25 4.72 -3.76
CA LEU A 204 27.57 6.15 -3.69
C LEU A 204 27.72 6.67 -2.25
N VAL A 205 26.97 6.12 -1.30
CA VAL A 205 27.06 6.48 0.12
C VAL A 205 28.35 5.95 0.76
N GLU A 206 28.93 4.89 0.23
CA GLU A 206 30.10 4.21 0.79
C GLU A 206 31.44 4.82 0.29
N GLY A 207 31.40 5.79 -0.62
CA GLY A 207 32.57 6.59 -1.03
C GLY A 207 33.63 5.81 -1.81
N ARG A 208 33.24 4.80 -2.59
CA ARG A 208 34.15 3.89 -3.29
C ARG A 208 34.20 4.10 -4.80
N ASP A 209 34.68 5.25 -5.27
CA ASP A 209 34.61 5.66 -6.70
C ASP A 209 35.27 4.73 -7.75
N ALA A 210 36.06 3.72 -7.36
CA ALA A 210 36.83 2.87 -8.27
C ALA A 210 36.19 1.52 -8.64
N GLN A 211 34.94 1.24 -8.23
CA GLN A 211 34.32 -0.06 -8.53
C GLN A 211 33.74 -0.12 -9.94
N THR A 212 33.67 -1.34 -10.46
CA THR A 212 33.06 -1.66 -11.77
C THR A 212 31.62 -2.14 -11.59
N ALA A 213 30.85 -2.18 -12.68
CA ALA A 213 29.52 -2.76 -12.69
C ALA A 213 29.53 -4.22 -12.17
N GLY A 214 30.54 -4.99 -12.54
CA GLY A 214 30.69 -6.39 -12.13
C GLY A 214 30.75 -6.58 -10.62
N ASP A 215 31.34 -5.61 -9.91
CA ASP A 215 31.53 -5.65 -8.45
C ASP A 215 30.24 -5.36 -7.68
N ILE A 216 29.36 -4.52 -8.23
CA ILE A 216 28.12 -4.08 -7.58
C ILE A 216 26.86 -4.80 -8.10
N ALA A 217 26.97 -5.55 -9.20
CA ALA A 217 25.86 -6.26 -9.79
C ALA A 217 25.29 -7.34 -8.87
N THR A 218 23.96 -7.37 -8.73
CA THR A 218 23.27 -8.43 -8.01
C THR A 218 23.39 -9.74 -8.80
N ARG A 219 23.98 -10.76 -8.17
CA ARG A 219 24.20 -12.11 -8.73
C ARG A 219 24.06 -13.18 -7.62
N PRO A 220 23.51 -14.38 -7.92
CA PRO A 220 22.90 -14.80 -9.18
C PRO A 220 21.56 -14.09 -9.44
N VAL A 221 21.23 -13.88 -10.71
CA VAL A 221 19.96 -13.24 -11.08
C VAL A 221 18.83 -14.25 -11.23
N LYS A 222 17.61 -13.85 -10.87
CA LYS A 222 16.42 -14.65 -11.12
C LYS A 222 16.01 -14.53 -12.58
N MET A 223 15.91 -15.66 -13.26
CA MET A 223 15.64 -15.74 -14.69
C MET A 223 14.31 -16.44 -14.97
N VAL A 224 13.61 -15.98 -16.00
CA VAL A 224 12.42 -16.62 -16.58
C VAL A 224 12.57 -16.72 -18.09
N THR A 225 11.88 -17.67 -18.71
CA THR A 225 11.78 -17.74 -20.17
C THR A 225 10.68 -16.80 -20.66
N HIS A 226 10.84 -16.25 -21.86
CA HIS A 226 9.90 -15.32 -22.50
C HIS A 226 8.46 -15.86 -22.68
N ASP A 227 8.29 -17.18 -22.68
CA ASP A 227 7.00 -17.88 -22.79
C ASP A 227 6.32 -18.13 -21.44
N VAL A 228 6.92 -17.67 -20.32
CA VAL A 228 6.27 -17.73 -19.01
C VAL A 228 5.07 -16.78 -18.99
N ASN A 229 4.00 -17.18 -18.32
CA ASN A 229 2.83 -16.34 -18.12
C ASN A 229 3.14 -15.11 -17.26
N LEU A 230 2.61 -13.93 -17.62
CA LEU A 230 2.87 -12.69 -16.87
C LEU A 230 2.39 -12.77 -15.41
N ASN A 231 1.31 -13.49 -15.12
CA ASN A 231 0.85 -13.70 -13.75
C ASN A 231 1.81 -14.57 -12.93
N ASP A 232 2.43 -15.58 -13.56
CA ASP A 232 3.44 -16.41 -12.91
C ASP A 232 4.73 -15.63 -12.67
N ALA A 233 5.16 -14.82 -13.66
CA ALA A 233 6.28 -13.89 -13.50
C ALA A 233 6.04 -12.92 -12.33
N ARG A 234 4.84 -12.35 -12.21
CA ARG A 234 4.42 -11.54 -11.07
C ARG A 234 4.53 -12.31 -9.75
N ASN A 235 4.02 -13.54 -9.70
CA ASN A 235 4.05 -14.36 -8.48
C ASN A 235 5.49 -14.68 -8.05
N ILE A 236 6.40 -14.94 -9.01
CA ILE A 236 7.82 -15.12 -8.73
C ILE A 236 8.41 -13.84 -8.12
N MET A 237 8.14 -12.66 -8.71
CA MET A 237 8.60 -11.38 -8.17
C MET A 237 8.11 -11.14 -6.74
N LEU A 238 6.83 -11.39 -6.47
CA LEU A 238 6.22 -11.21 -5.14
C LEU A 238 6.79 -12.19 -4.10
N ARG A 239 6.88 -13.48 -4.45
CA ARG A 239 7.39 -14.53 -3.57
C ARG A 239 8.86 -14.30 -3.23
N ASP A 240 9.68 -13.98 -4.23
CA ASP A 240 11.13 -13.81 -4.07
C ASP A 240 11.49 -12.38 -3.60
N LYS A 241 10.49 -11.51 -3.38
CA LYS A 241 10.63 -10.11 -2.95
C LYS A 241 11.55 -9.27 -3.86
N ILE A 242 11.49 -9.53 -5.16
CA ILE A 242 12.25 -8.82 -6.20
C ILE A 242 11.30 -8.02 -7.11
N ARG A 243 11.82 -7.00 -7.80
CA ARG A 243 11.05 -6.13 -8.70
C ARG A 243 11.38 -6.31 -10.18
N HIS A 244 12.41 -7.11 -10.47
CA HIS A 244 12.97 -7.30 -11.81
C HIS A 244 13.25 -8.78 -12.03
N LEU A 245 12.91 -9.28 -13.22
CA LEU A 245 13.25 -10.62 -13.69
C LEU A 245 14.03 -10.51 -14.98
N VAL A 246 15.14 -11.25 -15.08
CA VAL A 246 15.89 -11.35 -16.33
C VAL A 246 15.21 -12.35 -17.25
N VAL A 247 14.96 -11.97 -18.50
CA VAL A 247 14.20 -12.78 -19.45
C VAL A 247 15.12 -13.40 -20.48
N ARG A 248 14.87 -14.67 -20.81
CA ARG A 248 15.60 -15.42 -21.83
C ARG A 248 14.73 -15.95 -22.95
N ASN A 249 15.30 -15.99 -24.15
CA ASN A 249 14.70 -16.71 -25.27
C ASN A 249 14.86 -18.24 -25.13
N ARG A 250 14.29 -19.00 -26.08
CA ARG A 250 14.42 -20.47 -26.17
C ARG A 250 15.87 -20.93 -26.33
N HIS A 251 16.73 -20.08 -26.90
CA HIS A 251 18.16 -20.33 -27.10
C HIS A 251 19.01 -20.02 -25.85
N LYS A 252 18.38 -19.70 -24.71
CA LYS A 252 19.01 -19.31 -23.43
C LYS A 252 19.76 -17.97 -23.48
N GLU A 253 19.57 -17.19 -24.53
CA GLU A 253 20.12 -15.84 -24.64
C GLU A 253 19.25 -14.89 -23.82
N VAL A 254 19.90 -13.93 -23.16
CA VAL A 254 19.21 -12.91 -22.37
C VAL A 254 18.69 -11.83 -23.31
N ILE A 255 17.37 -11.64 -23.35
CA ILE A 255 16.70 -10.72 -24.27
C ILE A 255 16.22 -9.44 -23.59
N GLY A 256 16.09 -9.43 -22.26
CA GLY A 256 15.66 -8.23 -21.56
C GLY A 256 15.40 -8.40 -20.07
N VAL A 257 14.82 -7.37 -19.47
CA VAL A 257 14.33 -7.37 -18.09
C VAL A 257 12.83 -7.10 -18.09
N LEU A 258 12.09 -7.86 -17.30
CA LEU A 258 10.71 -7.57 -16.94
C LEU A 258 10.69 -6.89 -15.57
N SER A 259 10.03 -5.74 -15.46
CA SER A 259 9.86 -5.01 -14.20
C SER A 259 8.39 -4.90 -13.80
N PHE A 260 8.16 -4.46 -12.56
CA PHE A 260 6.82 -4.02 -12.14
C PHE A 260 6.28 -2.86 -12.99
N ALA A 261 7.12 -1.93 -13.45
CA ALA A 261 6.65 -0.87 -14.34
C ALA A 261 6.08 -1.45 -15.65
N ASP A 262 6.68 -2.50 -16.18
CA ASP A 262 6.25 -3.17 -17.41
C ASP A 262 4.93 -3.93 -17.22
N LEU A 263 4.78 -4.64 -16.11
CA LEU A 263 3.52 -5.30 -15.76
C LEU A 263 2.38 -4.28 -15.62
N LEU A 264 2.65 -3.13 -14.99
CA LEU A 264 1.65 -2.08 -14.80
C LEU A 264 1.24 -1.46 -16.14
N GLN A 265 2.22 -1.14 -16.97
CA GLN A 265 2.02 -0.61 -18.32
C GLN A 265 1.24 -1.60 -19.19
N PHE A 266 1.50 -2.90 -19.05
CA PHE A 266 0.78 -3.94 -19.77
C PHE A 266 -0.70 -3.99 -19.39
N ILE A 267 -1.02 -4.02 -18.09
CA ILE A 267 -2.40 -3.99 -17.59
C ILE A 267 -3.15 -2.77 -18.12
N GLU A 268 -2.47 -1.63 -18.18
CA GLU A 268 -3.02 -0.37 -18.65
C GLU A 268 -3.26 -0.37 -20.17
N GLN A 269 -2.28 -0.81 -20.98
CA GLN A 269 -2.39 -0.92 -22.43
C GLN A 269 -3.49 -1.90 -22.84
N ASP A 270 -3.61 -3.03 -22.15
CA ASP A 270 -4.69 -3.97 -22.34
C ASP A 270 -6.04 -3.29 -22.03
N TYR A 271 -6.17 -2.59 -20.90
CA TYR A 271 -7.41 -1.90 -20.55
C TYR A 271 -7.83 -0.81 -21.55
N PHE A 272 -6.89 0.02 -22.03
CA PHE A 272 -7.20 1.11 -22.96
C PHE A 272 -7.37 0.67 -24.41
N SER A 273 -6.62 -0.33 -24.88
CA SER A 273 -6.88 -0.93 -26.19
C SER A 273 -8.29 -1.51 -26.26
N HIS A 274 -8.75 -2.11 -25.17
CA HIS A 274 -10.11 -2.61 -25.03
C HIS A 274 -11.18 -1.50 -24.98
N LEU A 275 -10.89 -0.33 -24.39
CA LEU A 275 -11.80 0.83 -24.44
C LEU A 275 -11.88 1.45 -25.85
N ARG A 276 -10.77 1.54 -26.58
CA ARG A 276 -10.75 2.02 -27.97
C ARG A 276 -11.52 1.10 -28.92
N ALA A 277 -11.42 -0.21 -28.71
CA ALA A 277 -12.15 -1.20 -29.49
C ALA A 277 -13.69 -1.12 -29.33
N LEU A 278 -14.20 -0.41 -28.31
CA LEU A 278 -15.64 -0.16 -28.12
C LEU A 278 -16.15 1.06 -28.89
N THR A 279 -15.25 1.97 -29.27
CA THR A 279 -15.57 3.22 -29.98
C THR A 279 -15.27 3.16 -31.48
N GLU A 280 -14.49 2.18 -31.94
CA GLU A 280 -14.24 1.95 -33.36
C GLU A 280 -15.41 1.20 -34.02
N ASP A 281 -15.82 1.69 -35.20
CA ASP A 281 -16.98 1.23 -35.96
C ASP A 281 -16.87 -0.27 -36.33
N ARG A 282 -18.03 -0.94 -36.42
CA ARG A 282 -18.22 -2.42 -36.42
C ARG A 282 -17.71 -3.18 -37.65
N ASN A 283 -16.70 -2.69 -38.37
CA ASN A 283 -16.33 -3.18 -39.69
C ASN A 283 -14.89 -3.73 -39.80
N SER A 284 -14.33 -4.35 -38.75
CA SER A 284 -13.10 -5.16 -38.89
C SER A 284 -13.33 -6.62 -38.52
N ASP A 285 -13.23 -7.48 -39.53
CA ASP A 285 -13.39 -8.93 -39.45
C ASP A 285 -12.35 -9.60 -38.56
N GLY A 286 -12.82 -10.41 -37.60
CA GLY A 286 -12.00 -11.36 -36.86
C GLY A 286 -12.64 -11.88 -35.57
N ALA A 287 -12.63 -13.20 -35.39
CA ALA A 287 -13.08 -13.86 -34.15
C ALA A 287 -12.30 -13.40 -32.89
N LYS A 288 -11.06 -12.92 -33.06
CA LYS A 288 -10.25 -12.29 -31.99
C LYS A 288 -10.79 -10.93 -31.57
N ALA A 289 -11.12 -10.04 -32.51
CA ALA A 289 -11.68 -8.71 -32.21
C ALA A 289 -13.02 -8.84 -31.46
N ARG A 290 -13.89 -9.75 -31.91
CA ARG A 290 -15.18 -10.02 -31.24
C ARG A 290 -15.01 -10.57 -29.83
N ARG A 291 -13.99 -11.42 -29.60
CA ARG A 291 -13.66 -11.95 -28.26
C ARG A 291 -13.09 -10.88 -27.34
N SER A 292 -12.20 -10.02 -27.85
CA SER A 292 -11.68 -8.85 -27.12
C SER A 292 -12.79 -7.86 -26.75
N LEU A 293 -13.72 -7.58 -27.66
CA LEU A 293 -14.91 -6.75 -27.38
C LEU A 293 -15.82 -7.35 -26.30
N LEU A 294 -16.07 -8.67 -26.36
CA LEU A 294 -16.85 -9.36 -25.34
C LEU A 294 -16.17 -9.33 -23.95
N LEU A 295 -14.85 -9.46 -23.91
CA LEU A 295 -14.08 -9.38 -22.67
C LEU A 295 -14.05 -7.96 -22.12
N ALA A 296 -13.82 -6.95 -22.96
CA ALA A 296 -13.86 -5.53 -22.62
C ALA A 296 -15.21 -5.13 -22.01
N ARG A 297 -16.30 -5.50 -22.70
CA ARG A 297 -17.66 -5.25 -22.23
C ARG A 297 -17.91 -5.90 -20.88
N LYS A 298 -17.50 -7.16 -20.71
CA LYS A 298 -17.65 -7.87 -19.44
C LYS A 298 -16.85 -7.23 -18.30
N LEU A 299 -15.63 -6.75 -18.57
CA LEU A 299 -14.80 -6.04 -17.58
C LEU A 299 -15.43 -4.72 -17.14
N ILE A 300 -15.99 -3.95 -18.07
CA ILE A 300 -16.69 -2.69 -17.79
C ILE A 300 -17.99 -2.95 -17.02
N GLU A 301 -18.73 -3.98 -17.41
CA GLU A 301 -19.97 -4.40 -16.74
C GLU A 301 -19.72 -4.82 -15.28
N THR A 302 -18.61 -5.49 -15.00
CA THR A 302 -18.24 -5.93 -13.64
C THR A 302 -17.43 -4.88 -12.84
N SER A 303 -17.12 -3.72 -13.41
CA SER A 303 -16.33 -2.69 -12.72
C SER A 303 -17.11 -2.11 -11.54
N PRO A 304 -16.47 -1.92 -10.36
CA PRO A 304 -17.10 -1.21 -9.24
C PRO A 304 -17.20 0.30 -9.49
N ASP A 305 -16.28 0.87 -10.27
CA ASP A 305 -16.30 2.28 -10.67
C ASP A 305 -17.36 2.55 -11.75
N CYS A 306 -17.99 3.72 -11.69
CA CYS A 306 -18.95 4.18 -12.69
C CYS A 306 -18.21 4.56 -13.97
N VAL A 307 -18.68 4.05 -15.10
CA VAL A 307 -18.12 4.35 -16.42
C VAL A 307 -19.21 4.94 -17.29
N MET A 308 -18.89 6.04 -17.96
CA MET A 308 -19.75 6.74 -18.90
C MET A 308 -18.93 7.15 -20.13
N VAL A 309 -19.43 6.87 -21.32
CA VAL A 309 -18.82 7.29 -22.59
C VAL A 309 -19.77 8.25 -23.29
N CYS A 310 -19.24 9.39 -23.74
CA CYS A 310 -19.94 10.37 -24.53
C CYS A 310 -19.27 10.53 -25.91
N ASN A 311 -20.03 10.88 -26.94
CA ASN A 311 -19.42 11.31 -28.21
C ASN A 311 -18.79 12.71 -28.13
N ALA A 312 -18.18 13.14 -29.24
CA ALA A 312 -17.56 14.45 -29.38
C ALA A 312 -18.50 15.64 -29.07
N LEU A 313 -19.82 15.47 -29.21
CA LEU A 313 -20.83 16.49 -28.87
C LEU A 313 -21.23 16.46 -27.38
N GLY A 314 -20.71 15.50 -26.62
CA GLY A 314 -21.00 15.33 -25.20
C GLY A 314 -22.35 14.67 -24.91
N ALA A 315 -22.91 13.91 -25.85
CA ALA A 315 -24.07 13.06 -25.62
C ALA A 315 -23.62 11.66 -25.19
N ILE A 316 -24.27 11.10 -24.16
CA ILE A 316 -23.93 9.79 -23.59
C ILE A 316 -24.29 8.69 -24.60
N GLU A 317 -23.35 7.80 -24.87
CA GLU A 317 -23.55 6.66 -25.78
C GLU A 317 -23.46 5.31 -25.07
N ALA A 318 -22.78 5.26 -23.93
CA ALA A 318 -22.72 4.07 -23.09
C ALA A 318 -22.52 4.41 -21.61
N ILE A 319 -23.13 3.60 -20.76
CA ILE A 319 -22.88 3.56 -19.32
C ILE A 319 -22.71 2.12 -18.86
N ASN A 320 -22.03 1.90 -17.74
CA ASN A 320 -21.95 0.58 -17.12
C ASN A 320 -22.97 0.40 -15.99
N PRO A 321 -23.21 -0.83 -15.49
CA PRO A 321 -24.15 -1.08 -14.39
C PRO A 321 -23.80 -0.33 -13.09
N ALA A 322 -22.52 -0.04 -12.84
CA ALA A 322 -22.11 0.75 -11.68
C ALA A 322 -22.67 2.18 -11.74
N PHE A 323 -22.66 2.82 -12.92
CA PHE A 323 -23.29 4.12 -13.13
C PHE A 323 -24.76 4.09 -12.68
N THR A 324 -25.51 3.07 -13.10
CA THR A 324 -26.92 2.92 -12.73
C THR A 324 -27.09 2.72 -11.23
N ARG A 325 -26.28 1.86 -10.60
CA ARG A 325 -26.36 1.64 -9.14
C ARG A 325 -26.08 2.92 -8.34
N VAL A 326 -25.08 3.69 -8.75
CA VAL A 326 -24.65 4.89 -8.01
C VAL A 326 -25.57 6.08 -8.29
N THR A 327 -25.90 6.35 -9.54
CA THR A 327 -26.67 7.55 -9.91
C THR A 327 -28.18 7.33 -9.81
N GLY A 328 -28.64 6.08 -9.87
CA GLY A 328 -30.05 5.70 -9.92
C GLY A 328 -30.70 5.85 -11.31
N TYR A 329 -29.96 6.29 -12.33
CA TYR A 329 -30.47 6.43 -13.69
C TYR A 329 -30.23 5.19 -14.53
N GLN A 330 -31.25 4.78 -15.28
CA GLN A 330 -31.16 3.66 -16.21
C GLN A 330 -30.59 4.10 -17.56
N ALA A 331 -30.01 3.17 -18.31
CA ALA A 331 -29.40 3.46 -19.60
C ALA A 331 -30.40 4.10 -20.57
N GLU A 332 -31.63 3.58 -20.62
CA GLU A 332 -32.71 4.07 -21.49
C GLU A 332 -33.09 5.52 -21.19
N GLU A 333 -32.80 6.01 -19.97
CA GLU A 333 -33.10 7.37 -19.55
C GLU A 333 -32.00 8.36 -19.92
N VAL A 334 -30.74 7.91 -20.03
CA VAL A 334 -29.57 8.81 -20.13
C VAL A 334 -28.86 8.74 -21.47
N ILE A 335 -29.04 7.66 -22.23
CA ILE A 335 -28.44 7.54 -23.57
C ILE A 335 -28.99 8.64 -24.48
N GLY A 336 -28.09 9.30 -25.21
CA GLY A 336 -28.36 10.49 -26.01
C GLY A 336 -28.41 11.80 -25.23
N GLN A 337 -28.43 11.77 -23.89
CA GLN A 337 -28.45 12.97 -23.06
C GLN A 337 -27.06 13.51 -22.78
N ASN A 338 -26.98 14.79 -22.42
CA ASN A 338 -25.75 15.38 -21.91
C ASN A 338 -25.69 15.21 -20.38
N PRO A 339 -24.54 14.82 -19.79
CA PRO A 339 -24.43 14.50 -18.36
C PRO A 339 -24.67 15.69 -17.42
N ARG A 340 -24.95 16.89 -17.94
CA ARG A 340 -25.33 18.06 -17.15
C ARG A 340 -26.55 17.84 -16.24
N PHE A 341 -27.38 16.82 -16.49
CA PHE A 341 -28.49 16.49 -15.59
C PHE A 341 -28.01 16.01 -14.20
N LEU A 342 -26.77 15.53 -14.08
CA LEU A 342 -26.15 15.14 -12.81
C LEU A 342 -25.71 16.34 -11.96
N GLN A 343 -25.70 17.57 -12.52
CA GLN A 343 -25.17 18.73 -11.82
C GLN A 343 -25.97 19.03 -10.53
N SER A 344 -25.27 19.10 -9.40
CA SER A 344 -25.90 19.42 -8.11
C SER A 344 -26.24 20.90 -7.94
N GLY A 345 -25.53 21.77 -8.67
CA GLY A 345 -25.56 23.23 -8.51
C GLY A 345 -24.55 23.77 -7.49
N ARG A 346 -23.75 22.92 -6.83
CA ARG A 346 -22.69 23.38 -5.91
C ARG A 346 -21.50 24.01 -6.63
N GLN A 347 -21.23 23.62 -7.87
CA GLN A 347 -20.21 24.22 -8.72
C GLN A 347 -20.80 25.34 -9.56
N ASN A 348 -20.04 26.42 -9.70
CA ASN A 348 -20.42 27.54 -10.55
C ASN A 348 -20.05 27.29 -12.02
N LYS A 349 -20.57 28.15 -12.92
CA LYS A 349 -20.28 28.08 -14.36
C LYS A 349 -18.78 28.22 -14.69
N ALA A 350 -18.03 28.98 -13.89
CA ALA A 350 -16.59 29.19 -14.09
C ALA A 350 -15.80 27.89 -13.89
N PHE A 351 -16.20 27.06 -12.92
CA PHE A 351 -15.62 25.74 -12.69
C PHE A 351 -15.77 24.84 -13.92
N TYR A 352 -16.99 24.69 -14.45
CA TYR A 352 -17.22 23.85 -15.64
C TYR A 352 -16.51 24.39 -16.88
N LYS A 353 -16.42 25.72 -17.04
CA LYS A 353 -15.65 26.33 -18.13
C LYS A 353 -14.17 25.95 -18.03
N LYS A 354 -13.58 26.03 -16.84
CA LYS A 354 -12.19 25.64 -16.59
C LYS A 354 -11.97 24.15 -16.87
N LEU A 355 -12.85 23.29 -16.33
CA LEU A 355 -12.84 21.84 -16.56
C LEU A 355 -12.78 21.52 -18.06
N TRP A 356 -13.71 22.03 -18.85
CA TRP A 356 -13.74 21.74 -20.29
C TRP A 356 -12.58 22.37 -21.05
N THR A 357 -12.09 23.53 -20.61
CA THR A 357 -10.86 24.12 -21.18
C THR A 357 -9.66 23.19 -20.97
N ASP A 358 -9.54 22.58 -19.79
CA ASP A 358 -8.47 21.63 -19.49
C ASP A 358 -8.62 20.33 -20.29
N VAL A 359 -9.83 19.78 -20.42
CA VAL A 359 -10.10 18.60 -21.25
C VAL A 359 -9.76 18.86 -22.72
N LEU A 360 -10.21 19.97 -23.30
CA LEU A 360 -9.99 20.28 -24.71
C LEU A 360 -8.50 20.54 -25.02
N ARG A 361 -7.79 21.19 -24.09
CA ARG A 361 -6.36 21.52 -24.27
C ARG A 361 -5.44 20.34 -24.04
N THR A 362 -5.69 19.54 -23.01
CA THR A 362 -4.77 18.48 -22.55
C THR A 362 -5.25 17.08 -22.90
N GLY A 363 -6.50 16.94 -23.35
CA GLY A 363 -7.16 15.66 -23.56
C GLY A 363 -7.67 15.02 -22.27
N LYS A 364 -7.58 15.66 -21.10
CA LYS A 364 -8.00 15.06 -19.83
C LYS A 364 -8.35 16.08 -18.74
N TRP A 365 -9.10 15.63 -17.73
CA TRP A 365 -9.35 16.36 -16.49
C TRP A 365 -9.64 15.41 -15.35
N GLU A 366 -9.26 15.77 -14.12
CA GLU A 366 -9.61 15.03 -12.92
C GLU A 366 -9.91 16.00 -11.76
N GLY A 367 -10.84 15.61 -10.88
CA GLY A 367 -11.12 16.38 -9.68
C GLY A 367 -12.39 15.93 -8.95
N GLU A 368 -12.56 16.45 -7.75
CA GLU A 368 -13.79 16.28 -6.97
C GLU A 368 -14.93 17.13 -7.58
N ILE A 369 -16.09 16.51 -7.71
CA ILE A 369 -17.32 17.17 -8.10
C ILE A 369 -18.50 16.63 -7.28
N TRP A 370 -19.34 17.50 -6.80
CA TRP A 370 -20.66 17.23 -6.24
C TRP A 370 -21.71 17.09 -7.33
N ASN A 371 -22.29 15.90 -7.44
CA ASN A 371 -23.39 15.60 -8.33
C ASN A 371 -24.66 15.26 -7.56
N ARG A 372 -25.75 15.06 -8.29
CA ARG A 372 -27.08 14.75 -7.77
C ARG A 372 -27.57 13.45 -8.38
N ARG A 373 -27.93 12.50 -7.52
CA ARG A 373 -28.57 11.24 -7.93
C ARG A 373 -30.00 11.50 -8.42
N LYS A 374 -30.59 10.51 -9.07
CA LYS A 374 -32.02 10.52 -9.42
C LYS A 374 -32.94 10.70 -8.21
N SER A 375 -32.53 10.20 -7.03
CA SER A 375 -33.24 10.39 -5.76
C SER A 375 -33.26 11.85 -5.27
N GLY A 376 -32.44 12.74 -5.86
CA GLY A 376 -32.25 14.11 -5.41
C GLY A 376 -31.10 14.27 -4.40
N GLU A 377 -30.55 13.18 -3.88
CA GLU A 377 -29.38 13.17 -2.99
C GLU A 377 -28.18 13.82 -3.67
N VAL A 378 -27.57 14.79 -2.98
CA VAL A 378 -26.35 15.45 -3.43
C VAL A 378 -25.16 14.73 -2.81
N TYR A 379 -24.28 14.22 -3.66
CA TYR A 379 -23.16 13.38 -3.25
C TYR A 379 -21.84 13.87 -3.88
N PRO A 380 -20.72 13.78 -3.16
CA PRO A 380 -19.41 14.02 -3.74
C PRO A 380 -18.95 12.79 -4.53
N GLU A 381 -18.38 13.01 -5.71
CA GLU A 381 -17.69 12.02 -6.51
C GLU A 381 -16.31 12.52 -6.91
N TRP A 382 -15.38 11.58 -7.10
CA TRP A 382 -14.14 11.85 -7.80
C TRP A 382 -14.32 11.50 -9.27
N LEU A 383 -14.18 12.47 -10.16
CA LEU A 383 -14.43 12.32 -11.60
C LEU A 383 -13.11 12.46 -12.39
N SER A 384 -12.90 11.54 -13.33
CA SER A 384 -11.83 11.58 -14.33
C SER A 384 -12.44 11.54 -15.72
N ILE A 385 -12.04 12.46 -16.59
CA ILE A 385 -12.50 12.60 -17.99
C ILE A 385 -11.28 12.50 -18.90
N MET A 386 -11.36 11.71 -19.96
CA MET A 386 -10.34 11.59 -20.99
C MET A 386 -10.96 11.69 -22.39
N ALA A 387 -10.31 12.45 -23.27
CA ALA A 387 -10.64 12.52 -24.69
C ALA A 387 -10.03 11.34 -25.43
N ILE A 388 -10.87 10.59 -26.14
CA ILE A 388 -10.48 9.55 -27.09
C ILE A 388 -10.38 10.22 -28.46
N ARG A 389 -9.26 9.99 -29.14
CA ARG A 389 -8.98 10.57 -30.46
C ARG A 389 -8.83 9.46 -31.48
N ASP A 390 -9.33 9.71 -32.68
CA ASP A 390 -9.19 8.80 -33.82
C ASP A 390 -7.78 8.89 -34.42
N ALA A 391 -7.51 8.08 -35.45
CA ALA A 391 -6.19 7.95 -36.08
C ALA A 391 -5.67 9.27 -36.69
N ASP A 392 -6.56 10.20 -36.99
CA ASP A 392 -6.30 11.55 -37.50
C ASP A 392 -6.04 12.60 -36.39
N GLY A 393 -6.13 12.20 -35.11
CA GLY A 393 -5.92 13.06 -33.95
C GLY A 393 -7.16 13.88 -33.53
N THR A 394 -8.28 13.73 -34.23
CA THR A 394 -9.57 14.36 -33.92
C THR A 394 -10.22 13.68 -32.72
N THR A 395 -10.75 14.43 -31.77
CA THR A 395 -11.48 13.84 -30.63
C THR A 395 -12.81 13.27 -31.09
N SER A 396 -12.98 11.95 -30.97
CA SER A 396 -14.21 11.24 -31.31
C SER A 396 -15.13 11.04 -30.11
N HIS A 397 -14.57 10.76 -28.93
CA HIS A 397 -15.33 10.46 -27.73
C HIS A 397 -14.68 11.03 -26.47
N TYR A 398 -15.46 11.06 -25.39
CA TYR A 398 -14.99 11.32 -24.03
C TYR A 398 -15.37 10.14 -23.14
N ALA A 399 -14.38 9.50 -22.53
CA ALA A 399 -14.60 8.50 -21.49
C ALA A 399 -14.51 9.17 -20.11
N SER A 400 -15.48 8.88 -19.26
CA SER A 400 -15.55 9.37 -17.89
C SER A 400 -15.61 8.20 -16.92
N ILE A 401 -14.79 8.25 -15.88
CA ILE A 401 -14.83 7.32 -14.76
C ILE A 401 -15.08 8.13 -13.49
N PHE A 402 -16.04 7.72 -12.68
CA PHE A 402 -16.26 8.34 -11.38
C PHE A 402 -16.55 7.33 -10.28
N THR A 403 -16.13 7.72 -9.08
CA THR A 403 -16.33 6.95 -7.86
C THR A 403 -17.04 7.84 -6.85
N ASP A 404 -18.13 7.32 -6.29
CA ASP A 404 -18.83 7.95 -5.17
C ASP A 404 -17.95 7.94 -3.92
N ILE A 405 -17.69 9.10 -3.34
CA ILE A 405 -16.86 9.25 -2.14
C ILE A 405 -17.69 9.61 -0.90
N SER A 406 -19.00 9.37 -0.91
CA SER A 406 -19.90 9.66 0.23
C SER A 406 -19.62 8.81 1.49
N GLY A 407 -18.99 7.63 1.33
CA GLY A 407 -18.64 6.70 2.43
C GLY A 407 -17.44 7.12 3.29
N ARG A 408 -16.95 8.35 3.10
CA ARG A 408 -15.74 8.98 3.69
C ARG A 408 -15.57 8.81 5.20
N GLU A 409 -16.64 8.78 5.99
CA GLU A 409 -16.54 8.62 7.46
C GLU A 409 -16.52 7.17 7.94
N LYS A 410 -17.29 6.28 7.30
CA LYS A 410 -17.42 4.88 7.73
C LYS A 410 -16.13 4.10 7.48
N ASN A 411 -15.52 4.33 6.31
CA ASN A 411 -14.23 3.74 5.96
C ASN A 411 -13.09 4.28 6.84
N ARG A 412 -13.19 5.52 7.35
CA ARG A 412 -12.18 6.09 8.26
C ARG A 412 -12.20 5.40 9.62
N GLU A 413 -13.39 5.13 10.16
CA GLU A 413 -13.55 4.36 11.40
C GLU A 413 -13.10 2.91 11.24
N ASP A 414 -13.46 2.25 10.14
CA ASP A 414 -13.08 0.85 9.90
C ASP A 414 -11.57 0.68 9.64
N ILE A 415 -10.93 1.61 8.92
CA ILE A 415 -9.48 1.62 8.70
C ILE A 415 -8.71 1.89 10.00
N LEU A 416 -9.18 2.84 10.83
CA LEU A 416 -8.59 3.10 12.14
C LEU A 416 -8.76 1.91 13.08
N ARG A 417 -9.90 1.22 12.99
CA ARG A 417 -10.18 -0.01 13.73
C ARG A 417 -9.22 -1.12 13.31
N LEU A 418 -9.09 -1.42 12.02
CA LEU A 418 -8.19 -2.48 11.53
C LEU A 418 -6.70 -2.20 11.80
N ALA A 419 -6.28 -0.94 11.73
CA ALA A 419 -4.88 -0.58 11.98
C ALA A 419 -4.50 -0.62 13.46
N HIS A 420 -5.45 -0.38 14.37
CA HIS A 420 -5.17 -0.15 15.79
C HIS A 420 -5.87 -1.10 16.77
N THR A 421 -6.78 -1.95 16.32
CA THR A 421 -7.52 -2.89 17.18
C THR A 421 -7.31 -4.34 16.74
N ASP A 422 -7.38 -5.25 17.69
CA ASP A 422 -7.46 -6.69 17.49
C ASP A 422 -8.90 -7.05 17.09
N GLU A 423 -9.07 -7.69 15.93
CA GLU A 423 -10.39 -7.98 15.36
C GLU A 423 -11.24 -8.90 16.24
N LEU A 424 -10.59 -9.79 17.01
CA LEU A 424 -11.27 -10.78 17.83
C LEU A 424 -11.76 -10.19 19.16
N THR A 425 -10.92 -9.44 19.86
CA THR A 425 -11.25 -8.89 21.20
C THR A 425 -11.76 -7.45 21.17
N GLY A 426 -11.53 -6.73 20.08
CA GLY A 426 -11.81 -5.29 19.98
C GLY A 426 -10.86 -4.40 20.79
N MET A 427 -9.88 -4.98 21.49
CA MET A 427 -8.86 -4.25 22.23
C MET A 427 -7.84 -3.61 21.28
N PRO A 428 -7.09 -2.57 21.71
CA PRO A 428 -5.88 -2.14 21.04
C PRO A 428 -4.96 -3.30 20.64
N ASN A 429 -4.39 -3.24 19.44
CA ASN A 429 -3.39 -4.22 18.98
C ASN A 429 -1.97 -3.80 19.41
N ARG A 430 -0.97 -4.66 19.17
CA ARG A 430 0.44 -4.41 19.52
C ARG A 430 0.98 -3.06 19.04
N ARG A 431 0.60 -2.64 17.83
CA ARG A 431 1.05 -1.36 17.25
C ARG A 431 0.47 -0.20 18.03
N ARG A 432 -0.85 -0.20 18.27
CA ARG A 432 -1.53 0.85 19.01
C ARG A 432 -1.05 0.94 20.46
N PHE A 433 -0.82 -0.21 21.11
CA PHE A 433 -0.26 -0.27 22.45
C PHE A 433 1.10 0.40 22.55
N SER A 434 2.00 0.11 21.60
CA SER A 434 3.36 0.69 21.56
C SER A 434 3.34 2.22 21.39
N GLU A 435 2.41 2.73 20.56
CA GLU A 435 2.20 4.17 20.38
C GLU A 435 1.68 4.83 21.66
N LEU A 436 0.66 4.23 22.31
CA LEU A 436 0.09 4.74 23.56
C LEU A 436 1.12 4.70 24.70
N LEU A 437 1.94 3.66 24.79
CA LEU A 437 3.00 3.58 25.79
C LEU A 437 4.08 4.65 25.57
N SER A 438 4.50 4.86 24.33
CA SER A 438 5.45 5.94 23.99
C SER A 438 4.92 7.31 24.40
N HIS A 439 3.61 7.54 24.19
CA HIS A 439 2.95 8.78 24.62
C HIS A 439 2.92 8.93 26.15
N HIS A 440 2.54 7.88 26.88
CA HIS A 440 2.51 7.90 28.35
C HIS A 440 3.90 8.10 28.95
N ILE A 441 4.94 7.40 28.47
CA ILE A 441 6.33 7.62 28.89
C ILE A 441 6.76 9.07 28.65
N GLY A 442 6.40 9.66 27.51
CA GLY A 442 6.68 11.06 27.21
C GLY A 442 6.06 12.03 28.23
N ARG A 443 4.80 11.80 28.62
CA ARG A 443 4.10 12.58 29.64
C ARG A 443 4.70 12.37 31.03
N SER A 444 4.91 11.12 31.42
CA SER A 444 5.50 10.73 32.70
C SER A 444 6.89 11.34 32.91
N ARG A 445 7.72 11.36 31.86
CA ARG A 445 9.02 12.06 31.85
C ARG A 445 8.91 13.55 32.14
N HIS A 446 7.91 14.21 31.58
CA HIS A 446 7.76 15.67 31.73
C HIS A 446 7.20 16.07 33.09
N HIS A 447 6.30 15.25 33.65
CA HIS A 447 5.62 15.54 34.91
C HIS A 447 6.22 14.82 36.14
N GLY A 448 7.26 14.00 35.94
CA GLY A 448 7.85 13.18 37.01
C GLY A 448 6.91 12.09 37.51
N MET A 449 5.93 11.68 36.71
CA MET A 449 4.97 10.64 37.07
C MET A 449 5.55 9.25 36.81
N ARG A 450 5.11 8.27 37.57
CA ARG A 450 5.44 6.85 37.34
C ARG A 450 4.45 6.27 36.35
N LEU A 451 4.79 5.11 35.79
CA LEU A 451 3.81 4.26 35.12
C LEU A 451 4.23 2.80 35.26
N THR A 452 3.25 1.90 35.30
CA THR A 452 3.49 0.47 35.32
C THR A 452 3.03 -0.15 34.01
N VAL A 453 3.83 -1.07 33.47
CA VAL A 453 3.47 -1.93 32.35
C VAL A 453 3.33 -3.36 32.86
N ILE A 454 2.24 -4.00 32.48
CA ILE A 454 2.00 -5.43 32.73
C ILE A 454 2.03 -6.16 31.39
N MET A 455 2.71 -7.29 31.34
CA MET A 455 2.62 -8.29 30.28
C MET A 455 1.97 -9.55 30.84
N LEU A 456 1.03 -10.15 30.12
CA LEU A 456 0.28 -11.32 30.55
C LEU A 456 0.21 -12.34 29.42
N ASP A 457 0.41 -13.61 29.75
CA ASP A 457 0.24 -14.73 28.82
C ASP A 457 -0.63 -15.82 29.43
N ILE A 458 -1.57 -16.34 28.64
CA ILE A 458 -2.42 -17.46 29.04
C ILE A 458 -1.61 -18.76 28.97
N ASP A 459 -1.42 -19.40 30.11
CA ASP A 459 -0.63 -20.62 30.19
C ASP A 459 -1.29 -21.77 29.41
N ASN A 460 -0.51 -22.44 28.57
CA ASN A 460 -0.92 -23.64 27.83
C ASN A 460 -2.15 -23.44 26.92
N PHE A 461 -2.40 -22.22 26.43
CA PHE A 461 -3.56 -21.94 25.56
C PHE A 461 -3.62 -22.83 24.32
N GLN A 462 -2.47 -23.24 23.77
CA GLN A 462 -2.41 -24.21 22.67
C GLN A 462 -3.10 -25.56 23.01
N ARG A 463 -3.07 -26.02 24.28
CA ARG A 463 -3.78 -27.23 24.71
C ARG A 463 -5.29 -27.02 24.71
N VAL A 464 -5.76 -25.82 25.07
CA VAL A 464 -7.18 -25.45 25.00
C VAL A 464 -7.67 -25.52 23.56
N ASN A 465 -6.95 -24.89 22.63
CA ASN A 465 -7.26 -24.95 21.20
C ASN A 465 -7.26 -26.39 20.66
N SER A 466 -6.31 -27.21 21.11
CA SER A 466 -6.20 -28.61 20.65
C SER A 466 -7.33 -29.50 21.20
N ALA A 467 -7.85 -29.20 22.40
CA ALA A 467 -8.88 -30.00 23.05
C ALA A 467 -10.30 -29.59 22.67
N LEU A 468 -10.56 -28.28 22.50
CA LEU A 468 -11.89 -27.72 22.30
C LEU A 468 -12.13 -27.18 20.88
N GLY A 469 -11.05 -26.94 20.12
CA GLY A 469 -11.08 -26.32 18.81
C GLY A 469 -10.92 -24.80 18.86
N HIS A 470 -10.57 -24.20 17.72
CA HIS A 470 -10.27 -22.77 17.62
C HIS A 470 -11.43 -21.86 18.00
N THR A 471 -12.68 -22.22 17.66
CA THR A 471 -13.85 -21.40 17.99
C THR A 471 -14.09 -21.27 19.49
N ASP A 472 -13.92 -22.36 20.25
CA ASP A 472 -14.04 -22.34 21.71
C ASP A 472 -12.84 -21.60 22.34
N GLY A 473 -11.65 -21.66 21.71
CA GLY A 473 -10.48 -20.86 22.09
C GLY A 473 -10.66 -19.36 21.86
N ASP A 474 -11.30 -18.96 20.77
CA ASP A 474 -11.62 -17.56 20.47
C ASP A 474 -12.58 -16.97 21.51
N ASP A 475 -13.60 -17.72 21.93
CA ASP A 475 -14.51 -17.32 23.01
C ASP A 475 -13.77 -17.13 24.34
N VAL A 476 -12.79 -18.00 24.63
CA VAL A 476 -11.93 -17.88 25.81
C VAL A 476 -11.12 -16.58 25.76
N LEU A 477 -10.53 -16.25 24.63
CA LEU A 477 -9.76 -15.01 24.46
C LEU A 477 -10.63 -13.76 24.66
N ILE A 478 -11.86 -13.76 24.12
CA ILE A 478 -12.83 -12.67 24.33
C ILE A 478 -13.18 -12.51 25.82
N GLU A 479 -13.40 -13.61 26.54
CA GLU A 479 -13.72 -13.56 27.97
C GLU A 479 -12.52 -13.10 28.82
N VAL A 480 -11.32 -13.57 28.51
CA VAL A 480 -10.08 -13.10 29.18
C VAL A 480 -9.92 -11.59 28.99
N ALA A 481 -10.07 -11.08 27.76
CA ALA A 481 -10.05 -9.65 27.48
C ALA A 481 -11.08 -8.89 28.34
N ARG A 482 -12.32 -9.40 28.44
CA ARG A 482 -13.37 -8.79 29.27
C ARG A 482 -13.00 -8.75 30.76
N ARG A 483 -12.41 -9.83 31.30
CA ARG A 483 -12.00 -9.90 32.71
C ARG A 483 -10.85 -8.94 33.01
N ILE A 484 -9.85 -8.87 32.13
CA ILE A 484 -8.73 -7.93 32.26
C ILE A 484 -9.25 -6.49 32.28
N GLY A 485 -10.10 -6.12 31.31
CA GLY A 485 -10.65 -4.77 31.24
C GLY A 485 -11.50 -4.39 32.46
N ARG A 486 -12.23 -5.34 33.05
CA ARG A 486 -13.03 -5.10 34.26
C ARG A 486 -12.19 -4.93 35.52
N GLU A 487 -11.15 -5.73 35.69
CA GLU A 487 -10.31 -5.68 36.90
C GLU A 487 -9.35 -4.48 36.89
N LEU A 488 -8.82 -4.11 35.72
CA LEU A 488 -7.89 -2.98 35.60
C LEU A 488 -8.58 -1.60 35.55
N GLY A 489 -9.88 -1.56 35.23
CA GLY A 489 -10.66 -0.34 35.23
C GLY A 489 -10.45 0.56 34.00
N PRO A 490 -11.13 1.73 33.96
CA PRO A 490 -11.20 2.58 32.77
C PRO A 490 -9.91 3.39 32.49
N ASP A 491 -9.10 3.64 33.52
CA ASP A 491 -7.86 4.42 33.40
C ASP A 491 -6.68 3.59 32.84
N ALA A 492 -6.85 2.26 32.82
CA ALA A 492 -5.89 1.34 32.25
C ALA A 492 -6.03 1.25 30.72
N VAL A 493 -4.90 1.27 30.01
CA VAL A 493 -4.87 0.95 28.58
C VAL A 493 -4.54 -0.52 28.43
N VAL A 494 -5.52 -1.34 28.04
CA VAL A 494 -5.34 -2.78 27.82
C VAL A 494 -5.21 -3.07 26.32
N ALA A 495 -4.36 -4.01 25.94
CA ALA A 495 -4.16 -4.43 24.56
C ALA A 495 -3.98 -5.95 24.47
N ARG A 496 -4.35 -6.51 23.32
CA ARG A 496 -3.90 -7.85 22.92
C ARG A 496 -2.72 -7.71 21.97
N VAL A 497 -1.57 -8.21 22.38
CA VAL A 497 -0.30 -7.99 21.69
C VAL A 497 0.20 -9.21 20.92
N GLY A 498 -0.34 -10.39 21.24
CA GLY A 498 -0.03 -11.66 20.58
C GLY A 498 -1.24 -12.58 20.50
N ALA A 499 -1.00 -13.87 20.21
CA ALA A 499 -2.08 -14.86 20.08
C ALA A 499 -2.80 -15.10 21.41
N ASP A 500 -2.05 -15.27 22.49
CA ASP A 500 -2.48 -15.52 23.87
C ASP A 500 -1.89 -14.51 24.87
N GLU A 501 -1.32 -13.43 24.35
CA GLU A 501 -0.60 -12.40 25.10
C GLU A 501 -1.37 -11.08 25.14
N TYR A 502 -1.46 -10.53 26.35
CA TYR A 502 -2.08 -9.24 26.65
C TYR A 502 -1.07 -8.31 27.33
N ALA A 503 -1.27 -7.02 27.17
CA ALA A 503 -0.46 -6.01 27.82
C ALA A 503 -1.33 -4.88 28.38
N ALA A 504 -0.89 -4.26 29.47
CA ALA A 504 -1.59 -3.12 30.06
C ALA A 504 -0.63 -1.98 30.45
N ILE A 505 -1.08 -0.74 30.28
CA ILE A 505 -0.44 0.47 30.81
C ILE A 505 -1.29 0.98 31.96
N LEU A 506 -0.63 1.21 33.09
CA LEU A 506 -1.26 1.64 34.34
C LEU A 506 -0.58 2.96 34.76
N PRO A 507 -1.17 4.11 34.40
CA PRO A 507 -0.56 5.42 34.63
C PRO A 507 -0.60 5.87 36.09
N ASP A 508 -1.54 5.34 36.90
CA ASP A 508 -1.79 5.79 38.27
C ASP A 508 -1.36 4.75 39.33
N ILE A 509 -0.29 4.00 39.05
CA ILE A 509 0.33 3.08 40.03
C ILE A 509 1.72 3.57 40.39
N ASP A 510 1.89 3.92 41.66
CA ASP A 510 3.10 4.59 42.14
C ASP A 510 4.09 3.61 42.79
N THR A 511 3.64 2.42 43.21
CA THR A 511 4.48 1.45 43.90
C THR A 511 4.46 0.06 43.26
N ALA A 512 5.62 -0.63 43.31
CA ALA A 512 5.74 -2.02 42.88
C ALA A 512 4.79 -2.96 43.66
N ASN A 513 4.51 -2.66 44.94
CA ASN A 513 3.57 -3.42 45.75
C ASN A 513 2.12 -3.29 45.26
N GLU A 514 1.68 -2.09 44.87
CA GLU A 514 0.36 -1.88 44.29
C GLU A 514 0.22 -2.60 42.94
N ALA A 515 1.23 -2.49 42.08
CA ALA A 515 1.30 -3.22 40.82
C ALA A 515 1.19 -4.75 41.03
N ARG A 516 1.92 -5.26 42.02
CA ARG A 516 1.90 -6.68 42.39
C ARG A 516 0.54 -7.11 42.91
N MET A 517 -0.04 -6.38 43.87
CA MET A 517 -1.37 -6.70 44.43
C MET A 517 -2.45 -6.69 43.35
N LEU A 518 -2.44 -5.71 42.45
CA LEU A 518 -3.37 -5.66 41.32
C LEU A 518 -3.18 -6.86 40.38
N SER A 519 -1.93 -7.23 40.10
CA SER A 519 -1.61 -8.40 39.26
C SER A 519 -2.04 -9.71 39.90
N GLU A 520 -1.89 -9.86 41.22
CA GLU A 520 -2.36 -11.03 41.97
C GLU A 520 -3.89 -11.13 41.99
N ARG A 521 -4.61 -10.00 42.11
CA ARG A 521 -6.07 -9.96 41.96
C ARG A 521 -6.50 -10.35 40.54
N LEU A 522 -5.84 -9.79 39.53
CA LEU A 522 -6.10 -10.12 38.13
C LEU A 522 -5.91 -11.61 37.86
N LEU A 523 -4.83 -12.19 38.38
CA LEU A 523 -4.57 -13.62 38.29
C LEU A 523 -5.69 -14.45 38.95
N GLY A 524 -6.15 -14.04 40.14
CA GLY A 524 -7.30 -14.67 40.80
C GLY A 524 -8.58 -14.64 39.96
N ARG A 525 -8.89 -13.51 39.32
CA ARG A 525 -10.05 -13.35 38.41
C ARG A 525 -9.94 -14.20 37.16
N LEU A 526 -8.74 -14.33 36.60
CA LEU A 526 -8.50 -15.20 35.45
C LEU A 526 -8.52 -16.69 35.84
N GLY A 527 -8.35 -17.02 37.13
CA GLY A 527 -8.51 -18.38 37.64
C GLY A 527 -9.97 -18.83 37.84
N GLU A 528 -10.94 -17.91 37.81
CA GLU A 528 -12.37 -18.25 37.92
C GLU A 528 -12.85 -19.07 36.71
N PRO A 529 -13.84 -19.96 36.86
CA PRO A 529 -14.31 -20.83 35.77
C PRO A 529 -14.78 -20.01 34.56
N HIS A 530 -14.31 -20.38 33.37
CA HIS A 530 -14.76 -19.85 32.08
C HIS A 530 -15.83 -20.77 31.52
N LEU A 531 -17.04 -20.26 31.35
CA LEU A 531 -18.13 -21.06 30.80
C LEU A 531 -18.01 -21.12 29.28
N THR A 532 -17.69 -22.30 28.76
CA THR A 532 -17.69 -22.54 27.30
C THR A 532 -19.12 -22.56 26.75
N ARG A 533 -19.31 -22.32 25.44
CA ARG A 533 -20.64 -22.42 24.81
C ARG A 533 -21.32 -23.78 24.99
N LYS A 534 -20.53 -24.82 25.25
CA LYS A 534 -20.99 -26.19 25.54
C LYS A 534 -21.33 -26.43 27.01
N GLY A 535 -21.28 -25.40 27.86
CA GLY A 535 -21.62 -25.48 29.29
C GLY A 535 -20.58 -26.19 30.15
N THR A 536 -19.34 -26.34 29.67
CA THR A 536 -18.22 -26.92 30.44
C THR A 536 -17.40 -25.82 31.08
N ASP A 537 -17.05 -26.00 32.35
CA ASP A 537 -16.14 -25.11 33.09
C ASP A 537 -14.70 -25.32 32.63
N LEU A 538 -14.06 -24.24 32.18
CA LEU A 538 -12.65 -24.20 31.83
C LEU A 538 -11.89 -23.35 32.84
N TYR A 539 -10.85 -23.94 33.43
CA TYR A 539 -9.94 -23.25 34.33
C TYR A 539 -8.67 -22.87 33.58
N LEU A 540 -8.34 -21.59 33.61
CA LEU A 540 -7.13 -21.05 32.99
C LEU A 540 -6.16 -20.63 34.09
N SER A 541 -4.88 -20.64 33.74
CA SER A 541 -3.86 -19.93 34.50
C SER A 541 -3.15 -18.96 33.58
N ALA A 542 -2.54 -17.94 34.17
CA ALA A 542 -1.76 -16.96 33.43
C ALA A 542 -0.42 -16.70 34.12
N SER A 543 0.57 -16.32 33.33
CA SER A 543 1.83 -15.80 33.84
C SER A 543 1.90 -14.31 33.56
N ILE A 544 2.23 -13.52 34.58
CA ILE A 544 2.21 -12.05 34.52
C ILE A 544 3.61 -11.51 34.80
N GLY A 545 4.11 -10.60 33.97
CA GLY A 545 5.33 -9.83 34.19
C GLY A 545 5.03 -8.35 34.39
N ILE A 546 5.80 -7.70 35.26
CA ILE A 546 5.61 -6.28 35.61
C ILE A 546 6.92 -5.54 35.34
N ALA A 547 6.83 -4.34 34.78
CA ALA A 547 7.95 -3.39 34.73
C ALA A 547 7.44 -1.96 34.99
N CYS A 548 8.21 -1.16 35.72
CA CYS A 548 7.87 0.18 36.14
C CYS A 548 8.80 1.22 35.48
N PHE A 549 8.24 2.30 34.97
CA PHE A 549 9.00 3.49 34.56
C PHE A 549 9.02 4.50 35.72
N PRO A 550 10.18 5.15 35.98
CA PRO A 550 11.47 5.01 35.31
C PRO A 550 12.41 3.95 35.91
N GLU A 551 11.97 3.20 36.93
CA GLU A 551 12.83 2.33 37.75
C GLU A 551 13.48 1.18 36.94
N ASP A 552 12.69 0.47 36.14
CA ASP A 552 13.16 -0.68 35.37
C ASP A 552 13.68 -0.30 33.98
N ALA A 553 13.19 0.79 33.41
CA ALA A 553 13.61 1.26 32.09
C ALA A 553 13.22 2.72 31.84
N ASN A 554 13.93 3.35 30.90
CA ASN A 554 13.70 4.73 30.50
C ASN A 554 13.02 4.88 29.13
N ASP A 555 13.01 3.87 28.28
CA ASP A 555 12.40 3.91 26.96
C ASP A 555 11.38 2.78 26.76
N THR A 556 10.47 2.98 25.80
CA THR A 556 9.37 2.07 25.49
C THR A 556 9.85 0.65 25.20
N SER A 557 10.93 0.50 24.42
CA SER A 557 11.38 -0.81 23.96
C SER A 557 11.99 -1.63 25.09
N THR A 558 12.80 -0.99 25.94
CA THR A 558 13.43 -1.63 27.11
C THR A 558 12.39 -1.95 28.18
N LEU A 559 11.40 -1.07 28.41
CA LEU A 559 10.35 -1.30 29.40
C LEU A 559 9.48 -2.52 29.04
N LEU A 560 9.07 -2.63 27.78
CA LEU A 560 8.32 -3.79 27.29
C LEU A 560 9.14 -5.07 27.38
N ARG A 561 10.41 -5.01 26.99
CA ARG A 561 11.32 -6.15 27.08
C ARG A 561 11.49 -6.63 28.52
N ASN A 562 11.58 -5.72 29.49
CA ASN A 562 11.72 -6.08 30.90
C ASN A 562 10.43 -6.71 31.45
N ALA A 563 9.25 -6.19 31.07
CA ALA A 563 7.98 -6.81 31.43
C ALA A 563 7.84 -8.22 30.83
N GLU A 564 8.27 -8.42 29.59
CA GLU A 564 8.28 -9.72 28.92
C GLU A 564 9.25 -10.72 29.57
N LEU A 565 10.46 -10.27 29.93
CA LEU A 565 11.43 -11.09 30.68
C LEU A 565 10.88 -11.53 32.04
N ALA A 566 10.23 -10.61 32.77
CA ALA A 566 9.59 -10.90 34.06
C ALA A 566 8.44 -11.93 33.91
N MET A 567 7.67 -11.82 32.82
CA MET A 567 6.60 -12.78 32.49
C MET A 567 7.16 -14.16 32.16
N MET A 568 8.24 -14.23 31.37
CA MET A 568 8.92 -15.50 31.08
C MET A 568 9.48 -16.15 32.34
N GLN A 569 10.05 -15.38 33.26
CA GLN A 569 10.51 -15.87 34.55
C GLN A 569 9.36 -16.46 35.39
N ALA A 570 8.18 -15.83 35.39
CA ALA A 570 6.99 -16.39 36.03
C ALA A 570 6.58 -17.75 35.42
N LYS A 571 6.69 -17.90 34.08
CA LYS A 571 6.44 -19.19 33.42
C LYS A 571 7.44 -20.25 33.86
N GLU A 572 8.73 -19.92 33.94
CA GLU A 572 9.79 -20.86 34.31
C GLU A 572 9.70 -21.31 35.77
N GLN A 573 9.26 -20.44 36.68
CA GLN A 573 9.15 -20.75 38.10
C GLN A 573 7.92 -21.61 38.47
N GLY A 574 7.11 -22.01 37.48
CA GLY A 574 5.99 -22.91 37.68
C GLY A 574 4.63 -22.34 37.25
N ARG A 575 4.60 -21.23 36.51
CA ARG A 575 3.38 -20.61 35.95
C ARG A 575 2.39 -20.15 37.03
N ASN A 576 1.22 -19.65 36.60
CA ASN A 576 0.14 -19.17 37.47
C ASN A 576 0.63 -18.21 38.57
N ARG A 577 1.39 -17.18 38.20
CA ARG A 577 2.02 -16.27 39.16
C ARG A 577 2.44 -14.93 38.58
N VAL A 578 2.76 -14.05 39.50
CA VAL A 578 3.50 -12.80 39.33
C VAL A 578 4.91 -13.04 39.90
N PRO A 579 6.00 -12.56 39.27
CA PRO A 579 7.38 -12.83 39.67
C PRO A 579 7.76 -12.27 41.06
#